data_AF-A0A524AG37-F1
#
_entry.id   AF-A0A524AG37-F1
#
_cell.length_a   1.000
_cell.length_b   1.000
_cell.length_c   1.000
_cell.angle_alpha   90.00
_cell.angle_beta   90.00
_cell.angle_gamma   90.00
#
_symmetry.space_group_name_H-M   'P 1'
#
loop_
_entity.id
_entity.type
_entity.pdbx_description
1 polymer ?
#
loop_
_entity_poly.entity_id
_entity_poly.type
_entity_poly.pdbx_seq_one_letter_code
_entity_poly.pdbx_strand_id
1 'polypeptide(L)'
;MCQTSSNTYRAGRSPLPQAILAHGNWAIEGTGKGKYAFVKLARSPYVDIPTDIEITRILDATPQLVLKYQGTDEQGLLSRIRYNRLIDTFTALTTYHIQGHFRTTVSNVGQVEIDDLYIGIDTDGHGFVLPVEAKSESPKDQLGVVQITQMVKFARQHFPDLIVRPIGVKIMPDGSYIFLEFNDSDDSNLIATKRYKRYALYREQ
;
A
#
# COMPACT_ATOMS: atom_id res chain seq x y z
N MET A 1 -23.89 -39.03 -1.36
CA MET A 1 -23.38 -38.26 -2.53
C MET A 1 -22.76 -36.98 -2.02
N CYS A 2 -21.44 -36.93 -1.93
CA CYS A 2 -20.73 -35.71 -1.56
C CYS A 2 -20.55 -34.90 -2.84
N GLN A 3 -21.34 -33.84 -3.03
CA GLN A 3 -21.11 -32.90 -4.13
C GLN A 3 -19.81 -32.16 -3.81
N THR A 4 -18.74 -32.53 -4.51
CA THR A 4 -17.52 -31.73 -4.57
C THR A 4 -17.81 -30.48 -5.39
N SER A 5 -18.33 -29.44 -4.75
CA SER A 5 -18.35 -28.10 -5.31
C SER A 5 -16.91 -27.66 -5.52
N SER A 6 -16.45 -27.66 -6.77
CA SER A 6 -15.20 -27.01 -7.15
C SER A 6 -15.38 -25.50 -6.93
N ASN A 7 -15.01 -25.03 -5.74
CA ASN A 7 -15.02 -23.60 -5.44
C ASN A 7 -13.83 -22.97 -6.15
N THR A 8 -14.02 -22.59 -7.41
CA THR A 8 -13.11 -21.70 -8.13
C THR A 8 -13.24 -20.32 -7.48
N TYR A 9 -12.44 -20.03 -6.45
CA TYR A 9 -12.34 -18.69 -5.88
C TYR A 9 -11.64 -17.79 -6.91
N ARG A 10 -12.43 -17.16 -7.78
CA ARG A 10 -11.97 -16.00 -8.55
C ARG A 10 -11.96 -14.82 -7.58
N ALA A 11 -10.77 -14.40 -7.17
CA ALA A 11 -10.55 -13.32 -6.23
C ALA A 11 -11.24 -12.03 -6.71
N GLY A 12 -12.40 -11.75 -6.12
CA GLY A 12 -12.90 -10.40 -5.93
C GLY A 12 -12.45 -9.90 -4.55
N ARG A 13 -12.64 -8.60 -4.29
CA ARG A 13 -12.43 -7.90 -3.00
C ARG A 13 -13.44 -8.35 -1.91
N SER A 14 -13.80 -9.63 -1.90
CA SER A 14 -14.79 -10.24 -1.00
C SER A 14 -14.06 -11.07 0.07
N PRO A 15 -14.51 -11.04 1.33
CA PRO A 15 -13.96 -11.88 2.38
C PRO A 15 -13.94 -13.36 1.98
N LEU A 16 -13.01 -14.12 2.54
CA LEU A 16 -13.05 -15.58 2.45
C LEU A 16 -14.36 -16.11 3.05
N PRO A 17 -14.87 -17.28 2.60
CA PRO A 17 -16.07 -17.88 3.17
C PRO A 17 -15.97 -18.05 4.70
N GLN A 18 -17.09 -17.88 5.41
CA GLN A 18 -17.13 -17.95 6.88
C GLN A 18 -16.58 -19.28 7.43
N ALA A 19 -16.81 -20.38 6.69
CA ALA A 19 -16.26 -21.69 7.03
C ALA A 19 -14.72 -21.71 7.11
N ILE A 20 -14.03 -20.87 6.32
CA ILE A 20 -12.58 -20.72 6.36
C ILE A 20 -12.16 -19.76 7.49
N LEU A 21 -12.85 -18.61 7.60
CA LEU A 21 -12.55 -17.59 8.60
C LEU A 21 -12.75 -18.09 10.05
N ALA A 22 -13.64 -19.06 10.26
CA ALA A 22 -13.81 -19.73 11.55
C ALA A 22 -12.53 -20.43 12.05
N HIS A 23 -11.59 -20.76 11.16
CA HIS A 23 -10.33 -21.41 11.53
C HIS A 23 -9.16 -20.43 11.73
N GLY A 24 -9.41 -19.12 11.64
CA GLY A 24 -8.44 -18.07 11.91
C GLY A 24 -8.23 -17.11 10.75
N ASN A 25 -7.11 -16.41 10.77
CA ASN A 25 -6.72 -15.48 9.74
C ASN A 25 -5.94 -16.19 8.65
N TRP A 26 -6.31 -15.93 7.40
CA TRP A 26 -5.71 -16.60 6.26
C TRP A 26 -5.34 -15.61 5.17
N ALA A 27 -4.26 -15.91 4.46
CA ALA A 27 -3.82 -15.16 3.30
C ALA A 27 -3.32 -16.09 2.20
N ILE A 28 -3.18 -15.54 1.00
CA ILE A 28 -2.53 -16.21 -0.12
C ILE A 28 -1.20 -15.51 -0.35
N GLU A 29 -0.11 -16.25 -0.20
CA GLU A 29 1.24 -15.75 -0.45
C GLU A 29 1.83 -16.37 -1.71
N GLY A 30 2.64 -15.60 -2.43
CA GLY A 30 3.42 -16.12 -3.55
C GLY A 30 4.61 -16.94 -3.04
N THR A 31 4.85 -18.10 -3.65
CA THR A 31 5.96 -19.02 -3.33
C THR A 31 6.84 -19.30 -4.56
N GLY A 32 6.79 -18.40 -5.54
CA GLY A 32 7.51 -18.50 -6.81
C GLY A 32 6.61 -18.19 -8.00
N LYS A 33 7.18 -18.14 -9.21
CA LYS A 33 6.44 -17.79 -10.42
C LYS A 33 5.28 -18.76 -10.66
N GLY A 34 4.05 -18.25 -10.59
CA GLY A 34 2.82 -19.03 -10.74
C GLY A 34 2.52 -19.99 -9.58
N LYS A 35 3.23 -19.87 -8.45
CA LYS A 35 3.06 -20.73 -7.27
C LYS A 35 2.55 -19.89 -6.10
N TYR A 36 1.56 -20.42 -5.40
CA TYR A 36 0.93 -19.76 -4.26
C TYR A 36 0.75 -20.75 -3.11
N ALA A 37 0.81 -20.25 -1.89
CA ALA A 37 0.49 -20.99 -0.68
C ALA A 37 -0.69 -20.32 0.04
N PHE A 38 -1.59 -21.15 0.56
CA PHE A 38 -2.63 -20.70 1.47
C PHE A 38 -2.10 -20.80 2.89
N VAL A 39 -1.84 -19.66 3.52
CA VAL A 39 -1.10 -19.56 4.79
C VAL A 39 -1.99 -19.03 5.90
N LYS A 40 -1.83 -19.60 7.10
CA LYS A 40 -2.48 -19.11 8.31
C LYS A 40 -1.61 -18.02 8.95
N LEU A 41 -2.20 -16.86 9.20
CA LEU A 41 -1.54 -15.75 9.89
C LEU A 41 -1.92 -15.75 11.37
N ALA A 42 -0.99 -15.31 12.21
CA ALA A 42 -1.21 -15.08 13.64
C ALA A 42 -2.03 -13.81 13.93
N ARG A 43 -2.28 -13.00 12.90
CA ARG A 43 -2.95 -11.69 12.95
C ARG A 43 -3.89 -11.50 11.77
N SER A 44 -4.69 -10.43 11.80
CA SER A 44 -5.48 -10.00 10.64
C SER A 44 -4.59 -9.85 9.39
N PRO A 45 -5.03 -10.30 8.20
CA PRO A 45 -4.32 -10.07 6.95
C PRO A 45 -4.36 -8.60 6.52
N TYR A 46 -5.16 -7.77 7.19
CA TYR A 46 -5.29 -6.34 6.92
C TYR A 46 -4.64 -5.51 8.03
N VAL A 47 -4.19 -4.32 7.65
CA VAL A 47 -3.65 -3.32 8.56
C VAL A 47 -4.79 -2.58 9.25
N ASP A 48 -4.72 -2.50 10.57
CA ASP A 48 -5.64 -1.67 11.35
C ASP A 48 -5.28 -0.19 11.19
N ILE A 49 -6.22 0.59 10.68
CA ILE A 49 -6.07 2.03 10.45
C ILE A 49 -6.66 2.76 11.67
N PRO A 50 -5.87 3.58 12.39
CA PRO A 50 -6.41 4.35 13.51
C PRO A 50 -7.48 5.33 13.04
N THR A 51 -8.59 5.42 13.77
CA THR A 51 -9.77 6.22 13.37
C THR A 51 -9.71 7.66 13.88
N ASP A 52 -9.12 7.89 15.06
CA ASP A 52 -9.04 9.20 15.70
C ASP A 52 -7.64 9.81 15.50
N ILE A 53 -7.42 10.35 14.30
CA ILE A 53 -6.15 10.98 13.91
C ILE A 53 -6.42 12.42 13.53
N GLU A 54 -5.66 13.34 14.13
CA GLU A 54 -5.64 14.75 13.78
C GLU A 54 -5.34 14.97 12.29
N ILE A 55 -6.15 15.80 11.64
CA ILE A 55 -6.03 16.10 10.23
C ILE A 55 -5.11 17.32 10.05
N THR A 56 -3.97 17.11 9.41
CA THR A 56 -3.10 18.20 8.98
C THR A 56 -3.59 18.76 7.65
N ARG A 57 -3.94 20.04 7.61
CA ARG A 57 -4.42 20.71 6.39
C ARG A 57 -3.25 21.18 5.53
N ILE A 58 -3.29 20.88 4.23
CA ILE A 58 -2.25 21.26 3.25
C ILE A 58 -2.94 21.95 2.07
N LEU A 59 -2.37 23.05 1.58
CA LEU A 59 -2.86 23.72 0.38
C LEU A 59 -2.72 22.81 -0.85
N ASP A 60 -3.80 22.70 -1.64
CA ASP A 60 -3.85 21.83 -2.81
C ASP A 60 -3.15 22.48 -4.02
N ALA A 61 -1.91 22.05 -4.27
CA ALA A 61 -1.08 22.44 -5.39
C ALA A 61 -1.44 21.76 -6.73
N THR A 62 -2.45 20.88 -6.78
CA THR A 62 -2.85 20.20 -8.02
C THR A 62 -3.26 21.24 -9.09
N PRO A 63 -2.72 21.22 -10.32
CA PRO A 63 -3.19 22.16 -11.34
C PRO A 63 -4.69 22.00 -11.61
N GLN A 64 -5.43 23.11 -11.79
CA GLN A 64 -6.87 23.06 -12.07
C GLN A 64 -7.20 22.20 -13.31
N LEU A 65 -6.32 22.23 -14.31
CA LEU A 65 -6.44 21.40 -15.51
C LEU A 65 -6.43 19.91 -15.16
N VAL A 66 -5.58 19.48 -14.23
CA VAL A 66 -5.51 18.09 -13.77
C VAL A 66 -6.78 17.73 -13.02
N LEU A 67 -7.24 18.58 -12.10
CA LEU A 67 -8.49 18.33 -11.36
C LEU A 67 -9.70 18.19 -12.28
N LYS A 68 -9.74 18.92 -13.40
CA LYS A 68 -10.82 18.84 -14.37
C LYS A 68 -10.91 17.48 -15.07
N TYR A 69 -9.78 16.79 -15.26
CA TYR A 69 -9.69 15.56 -16.04
C TYR A 69 -9.28 14.32 -15.23
N GLN A 70 -9.03 14.46 -13.92
CA GLN A 70 -8.64 13.32 -13.09
C GLN A 70 -9.78 12.30 -12.98
N GLY A 71 -9.42 11.01 -13.04
CA GLY A 71 -10.34 9.93 -12.69
C GLY A 71 -10.68 9.93 -11.20
N THR A 72 -11.80 9.32 -10.84
CA THR A 72 -12.20 9.12 -9.43
C THR A 72 -11.63 7.83 -8.83
N ASP A 73 -10.72 7.17 -9.53
CA ASP A 73 -10.14 5.88 -9.15
C ASP A 73 -8.79 6.06 -8.41
N GLU A 74 -8.12 4.92 -8.13
CA GLU A 74 -6.81 4.88 -7.48
C GLU A 74 -5.72 5.66 -8.26
N GLN A 75 -5.90 5.88 -9.57
CA GLN A 75 -4.94 6.65 -10.35
C GLN A 75 -5.10 8.17 -10.14
N GLY A 76 -6.34 8.64 -9.92
CA GLY A 76 -6.61 10.01 -9.47
C GLY A 76 -5.97 10.32 -8.11
N LEU A 77 -6.04 9.35 -7.20
CA LEU A 77 -5.41 9.42 -5.87
C LEU A 77 -3.90 9.67 -5.94
N LEU A 78 -3.17 8.79 -6.63
CA LEU A 78 -1.70 8.88 -6.73
C LEU A 78 -1.26 10.18 -7.41
N SER A 79 -2.04 10.66 -8.37
CA SER A 79 -1.77 11.94 -9.03
C SER A 79 -1.83 13.11 -8.06
N ARG A 80 -2.87 13.20 -7.20
CA ARG A 80 -2.96 14.27 -6.19
C ARG A 80 -1.84 14.16 -5.15
N ILE A 81 -1.47 12.94 -4.73
CA ILE A 81 -0.33 12.70 -3.84
C ILE A 81 0.96 13.27 -4.43
N ARG A 82 1.21 13.02 -5.73
CA ARG A 82 2.37 13.51 -6.47
C ARG A 82 2.40 15.04 -6.57
N TYR A 83 1.33 15.66 -7.08
CA TYR A 83 1.29 17.12 -7.28
C TYR A 83 1.47 17.89 -5.97
N ASN A 84 1.05 17.32 -4.85
CA ASN A 84 1.13 17.95 -3.53
C ASN A 84 2.38 17.56 -2.72
N ARG A 85 3.31 16.76 -3.29
CA ARG A 85 4.50 16.25 -2.60
C ARG A 85 4.18 15.68 -1.21
N LEU A 86 3.08 14.93 -1.11
CA LEU A 86 2.64 14.39 0.19
C LEU A 86 3.58 13.30 0.71
N ILE A 87 4.26 12.57 -0.18
CA ILE A 87 5.31 11.62 0.20
C ILE A 87 6.48 12.37 0.86
N ASP A 88 6.98 13.46 0.27
CA ASP A 88 8.02 14.30 0.89
C ASP A 88 7.56 14.82 2.26
N THR A 89 6.37 15.41 2.31
CA THR A 89 5.80 16.00 3.52
C THR A 89 5.68 14.96 4.64
N PHE A 90 5.22 13.75 4.32
CA PHE A 90 5.10 12.66 5.27
C PHE A 90 6.47 12.11 5.70
N THR A 91 7.38 11.94 4.75
CA THR A 91 8.65 11.22 4.96
C THR A 91 9.75 12.10 5.52
N ALA A 92 9.62 13.42 5.39
CA ALA A 92 10.67 14.42 5.57
C ALA A 92 11.91 14.14 4.70
N LEU A 93 11.69 13.54 3.53
CA LEU A 93 12.72 13.29 2.51
C LEU A 93 12.48 14.20 1.31
N THR A 94 13.55 14.51 0.59
CA THR A 94 13.41 14.98 -0.80
C THR A 94 13.18 13.77 -1.68
N THR A 95 11.98 13.63 -2.27
CA THR A 95 11.62 12.43 -3.04
C THR A 95 11.43 12.68 -4.53
N TYR A 96 11.70 11.61 -5.28
CA TYR A 96 11.59 11.52 -6.72
C TYR A 96 10.80 10.27 -7.08
N HIS A 97 9.70 10.46 -7.80
CA HIS A 97 8.91 9.37 -8.36
C HIS A 97 9.69 8.70 -9.50
N ILE A 98 9.84 7.37 -9.44
CA ILE A 98 10.44 6.57 -10.51
C ILE A 98 9.36 6.07 -11.46
N GLN A 99 8.40 5.30 -10.94
CA GLN A 99 7.45 4.56 -11.76
C GLN A 99 6.20 4.21 -10.94
N GLY A 100 5.03 4.36 -11.56
CA GLY A 100 3.76 3.92 -11.00
C GLY A 100 3.19 2.70 -11.73
N HIS A 101 2.28 2.00 -11.06
CA HIS A 101 1.42 0.92 -11.54
C HIS A 101 2.13 -0.08 -12.46
N PHE A 102 3.13 -0.78 -11.90
CA PHE A 102 3.90 -1.76 -12.66
C PHE A 102 3.91 -3.12 -11.99
N ARG A 103 4.03 -4.15 -12.83
CA ARG A 103 4.19 -5.53 -12.39
C ARG A 103 5.62 -5.98 -12.61
N THR A 104 6.18 -6.64 -11.61
CA THR A 104 7.54 -7.18 -11.65
C THR A 104 7.57 -8.57 -11.01
N THR A 105 8.71 -9.24 -10.99
CA THR A 105 8.89 -10.57 -10.38
C THR A 105 9.93 -10.51 -9.27
N VAL A 106 9.57 -11.05 -8.12
CA VAL A 106 10.47 -11.21 -6.97
C VAL A 106 10.79 -12.69 -6.80
N SER A 107 12.06 -13.00 -6.57
CA SER A 107 12.56 -14.36 -6.38
C SER A 107 11.85 -15.02 -5.18
N ASN A 108 11.46 -16.29 -5.34
CA ASN A 108 10.72 -17.07 -4.34
C ASN A 108 9.34 -16.51 -3.94
N VAL A 109 8.88 -15.43 -4.56
CA VAL A 109 7.53 -14.87 -4.36
C VAL A 109 6.71 -15.04 -5.64
N GLY A 110 7.24 -14.64 -6.79
CA GLY A 110 6.51 -14.61 -8.05
C GLY A 110 6.20 -13.18 -8.49
N GLN A 111 5.08 -13.00 -9.19
CA GLN A 111 4.69 -11.68 -9.69
C GLN A 111 4.17 -10.81 -8.55
N VAL A 112 4.63 -9.57 -8.48
CA VAL A 112 4.16 -8.56 -7.55
C VAL A 112 3.73 -7.32 -8.33
N GLU A 113 2.81 -6.56 -7.76
CA GLU A 113 2.31 -5.29 -8.29
C GLU A 113 2.69 -4.19 -7.30
N ILE A 114 3.17 -3.06 -7.83
CA ILE A 114 3.55 -1.89 -7.04
C ILE A 114 2.77 -0.70 -7.62
N ASP A 115 2.00 -0.03 -6.76
CA ASP A 115 1.17 1.11 -7.18
C ASP A 115 2.02 2.34 -7.47
N ASP A 116 3.00 2.64 -6.62
CA ASP A 116 3.94 3.73 -6.84
C ASP A 116 5.33 3.43 -6.26
N LEU A 117 6.38 4.02 -6.84
CA LEU A 117 7.76 3.83 -6.37
C LEU A 117 8.51 5.16 -6.36
N TYR A 118 9.08 5.49 -5.20
CA TYR A 118 9.90 6.68 -5.02
C TYR A 118 11.30 6.33 -4.54
N ILE A 119 12.26 7.18 -4.88
CA ILE A 119 13.55 7.28 -4.20
C ILE A 119 13.58 8.58 -3.41
N GLY A 120 14.11 8.51 -2.20
CA GLY A 120 14.27 9.67 -1.32
C GLY A 120 15.71 9.85 -0.88
N ILE A 121 16.06 11.09 -0.56
CA ILE A 121 17.33 11.44 0.08
C ILE A 121 17.01 12.29 1.31
N ASP A 122 17.64 11.97 2.45
CA ASP A 122 17.55 12.78 3.67
C ASP A 122 18.60 13.90 3.72
N THR A 123 18.64 14.65 4.82
CA THR A 123 19.60 15.75 5.00
C THR A 123 21.04 15.30 5.16
N ASP A 124 21.27 14.03 5.50
CA ASP A 124 22.58 13.43 5.68
C ASP A 124 23.09 12.73 4.41
N GLY A 125 22.27 12.71 3.35
CA GLY A 125 22.59 12.09 2.07
C GLY A 125 22.31 10.59 2.01
N HIS A 126 21.63 10.01 2.99
CA HIS A 126 21.23 8.60 2.92
C HIS A 126 20.15 8.41 1.86
N GLY A 127 20.29 7.35 1.07
CA GLY A 127 19.34 6.97 0.04
C GLY A 127 18.25 6.04 0.56
N PHE A 128 17.02 6.29 0.13
CA PHE A 128 15.84 5.53 0.52
C PHE A 128 15.07 5.03 -0.70
N VAL A 129 14.48 3.85 -0.59
CA VAL A 129 13.48 3.35 -1.53
C VAL A 129 12.13 3.27 -0.82
N LEU A 130 11.11 3.88 -1.42
CA LEU A 130 9.77 3.98 -0.86
C LEU A 130 8.75 3.37 -1.81
N PRO A 131 8.54 2.04 -1.77
CA PRO A 131 7.42 1.43 -2.46
C PRO A 131 6.12 1.85 -1.76
N VAL A 132 5.12 2.21 -2.55
CA VAL A 132 3.83 2.72 -2.09
C VAL A 132 2.70 1.80 -2.56
N GLU A 133 1.82 1.45 -1.64
CA GLU A 133 0.52 0.83 -1.91
C GLU A 133 -0.57 1.86 -1.60
N ALA A 134 -1.53 2.02 -2.49
CA ALA A 134 -2.61 2.98 -2.33
C ALA A 134 -3.97 2.30 -2.43
N LYS A 135 -4.90 2.68 -1.54
CA LYS A 135 -6.27 2.16 -1.54
C LYS A 135 -7.30 3.28 -1.59
N SER A 136 -8.34 3.06 -2.39
CA SER A 136 -9.50 3.96 -2.50
C SER A 136 -10.25 4.08 -1.17
N GLU A 137 -11.28 4.92 -1.06
CA GLU A 137 -12.08 5.06 0.16
C GLU A 137 -12.93 3.83 0.52
N SER A 138 -13.14 2.91 -0.43
CA SER A 138 -14.00 1.73 -0.27
C SER A 138 -13.59 0.89 0.96
N PRO A 139 -14.52 0.50 1.85
CA PRO A 139 -14.21 -0.39 2.98
C PRO A 139 -13.68 -1.77 2.57
N LYS A 140 -13.90 -2.16 1.31
CA LYS A 140 -13.38 -3.41 0.73
C LYS A 140 -11.92 -3.29 0.27
N ASP A 141 -11.41 -2.07 0.15
CA ASP A 141 -10.06 -1.78 -0.31
C ASP A 141 -9.17 -1.53 0.90
N GLN A 142 -8.74 -2.62 1.55
CA GLN A 142 -7.92 -2.53 2.76
C GLN A 142 -6.45 -2.71 2.42
N LEU A 143 -5.57 -2.08 3.20
CA LEU A 143 -4.13 -2.31 3.11
C LEU A 143 -3.83 -3.71 3.66
N GLY A 144 -3.23 -4.58 2.85
CA GLY A 144 -2.92 -5.97 3.21
C GLY A 144 -1.47 -6.13 3.65
N VAL A 145 -1.22 -6.93 4.69
CA VAL A 145 0.15 -7.19 5.17
C VAL A 145 0.98 -7.95 4.14
N VAL A 146 0.36 -8.83 3.34
CA VAL A 146 1.06 -9.58 2.29
C VAL A 146 1.58 -8.64 1.20
N GLN A 147 0.79 -7.65 0.78
CA GLN A 147 1.18 -6.65 -0.20
C GLN A 147 2.35 -5.81 0.31
N ILE A 148 2.31 -5.40 1.58
CA ILE A 148 3.41 -4.67 2.22
C ILE A 148 4.67 -5.54 2.27
N THR A 149 4.56 -6.80 2.69
CA THR A 149 5.67 -7.77 2.67
C THR A 149 6.25 -7.94 1.26
N GLN A 150 5.41 -8.00 0.23
CA GLN A 150 5.84 -8.10 -1.17
C GLN A 150 6.60 -6.85 -1.63
N MET A 151 6.13 -5.66 -1.26
CA MET A 151 6.82 -4.39 -1.50
C MET A 151 8.21 -4.38 -0.86
N VAL A 152 8.34 -4.85 0.39
CA VAL A 152 9.62 -4.97 1.09
C VAL A 152 10.57 -5.92 0.36
N LYS A 153 10.10 -7.13 0.01
CA LYS A 153 10.91 -8.12 -0.71
C LYS A 153 11.35 -7.61 -2.08
N PHE A 154 10.47 -6.91 -2.79
CA PHE A 154 10.80 -6.22 -4.03
C PHE A 154 11.91 -5.18 -3.81
N ALA A 155 11.73 -4.28 -2.85
CA ALA A 155 12.68 -3.20 -2.58
C ALA A 155 14.06 -3.75 -2.22
N ARG A 156 14.14 -4.74 -1.32
CA ARG A 156 15.41 -5.38 -0.94
C ARG A 156 16.12 -6.07 -2.10
N GLN A 157 15.37 -6.68 -3.03
CA GLN A 157 15.96 -7.37 -4.18
C GLN A 157 16.49 -6.38 -5.24
N HIS A 158 15.74 -5.31 -5.51
CA HIS A 158 16.04 -4.41 -6.64
C HIS A 158 16.85 -3.17 -6.24
N PHE A 159 16.85 -2.81 -4.97
CA PHE A 159 17.52 -1.63 -4.43
C PHE A 159 18.31 -2.01 -3.16
N PRO A 160 19.29 -2.93 -3.25
CA PRO A 160 19.97 -3.50 -2.08
C PRO A 160 20.77 -2.46 -1.26
N ASP A 161 21.16 -1.35 -1.87
CA ASP A 161 21.97 -0.31 -1.24
C ASP A 161 21.11 0.81 -0.60
N LEU A 162 19.78 0.74 -0.72
CA LEU A 162 18.87 1.79 -0.23
C LEU A 162 18.09 1.34 0.99
N ILE A 163 17.84 2.28 1.91
CA ILE A 163 17.03 2.03 3.11
C ILE A 163 15.57 1.86 2.68
N VAL A 164 14.97 0.73 3.05
CA VAL A 164 13.60 0.36 2.65
C VAL A 164 12.57 1.00 3.58
N ARG A 165 11.67 1.83 3.05
CA ARG A 165 10.57 2.48 3.79
C ARG A 165 9.24 2.26 3.07
N PRO A 166 8.57 1.12 3.29
CA PRO A 166 7.29 0.82 2.64
C PRO A 166 6.19 1.74 3.18
N ILE A 167 5.42 2.34 2.27
CA ILE A 167 4.36 3.29 2.57
C ILE A 167 3.00 2.72 2.15
N GLY A 168 2.02 2.77 3.04
CA GLY A 168 0.62 2.55 2.71
C GLY A 168 -0.14 3.86 2.73
N VAL A 169 -1.01 4.07 1.75
CA VAL A 169 -1.90 5.23 1.69
C VAL A 169 -3.35 4.76 1.54
N LYS A 170 -4.25 5.35 2.33
CA LYS A 170 -5.68 5.08 2.25
C LYS A 170 -6.45 6.39 2.19
N ILE A 171 -7.38 6.50 1.24
CA ILE A 171 -8.37 7.58 1.25
C ILE A 171 -9.40 7.28 2.34
N MET A 172 -9.69 8.28 3.15
CA MET A 172 -10.71 8.23 4.18
C MET A 172 -12.05 8.73 3.63
N PRO A 173 -13.20 8.34 4.21
CA PRO A 173 -14.52 8.75 3.70
C PRO A 173 -14.77 10.27 3.62
N ASP A 174 -13.99 11.07 4.32
CA ASP A 174 -14.03 12.54 4.25
C ASP A 174 -13.09 13.13 3.18
N GLY A 175 -12.53 12.30 2.30
CA GLY A 175 -11.62 12.69 1.23
C GLY A 175 -10.19 13.02 1.68
N SER A 176 -9.88 12.90 2.98
CA SER A 176 -8.51 13.01 3.49
C SER A 176 -7.70 11.74 3.22
N TYR A 177 -6.38 11.85 3.37
CA TYR A 177 -5.43 10.76 3.11
C TYR A 177 -4.75 10.37 4.41
N ILE A 178 -4.82 9.10 4.80
CA ILE A 178 -3.94 8.58 5.84
C ILE A 178 -2.73 7.90 5.21
N PHE A 179 -1.55 8.29 5.65
CA PHE A 179 -0.27 7.70 5.31
C PHE A 179 0.23 6.88 6.48
N LEU A 180 0.72 5.67 6.21
CA LEU A 180 1.32 4.77 7.17
C LEU A 180 2.69 4.35 6.65
N GLU A 181 3.71 4.46 7.49
CA GLU A 181 5.02 3.88 7.24
C GLU A 181 5.14 2.58 8.04
N PHE A 182 5.55 1.50 7.38
CA PHE A 182 5.76 0.21 8.03
C PHE A 182 7.24 -0.08 8.28
N ASN A 183 7.51 -1.04 9.17
CA ASN A 183 8.83 -1.68 9.20
C ASN A 183 9.08 -2.45 7.91
N ASP A 184 10.34 -2.80 7.68
CA ASP A 184 10.81 -3.53 6.50
C ASP A 184 10.84 -5.04 6.75
N SER A 185 9.92 -5.58 7.55
CA SER A 185 9.84 -7.03 7.76
C SER A 185 9.46 -7.76 6.46
N ASP A 186 10.07 -8.92 6.21
CA ASP A 186 9.71 -9.82 5.11
C ASP A 186 8.81 -10.99 5.56
N ASP A 187 8.40 -10.98 6.84
CA ASP A 187 7.34 -11.81 7.42
C ASP A 187 6.06 -10.99 7.64
N SER A 188 4.98 -11.43 7.00
CA SER A 188 3.63 -10.85 7.06
C SER A 188 3.06 -10.75 8.49
N ASN A 189 3.47 -11.63 9.41
CA ASN A 189 3.04 -11.58 10.81
C ASN A 189 3.73 -10.47 11.60
N LEU A 190 4.91 -10.03 11.15
CA LEU A 190 5.76 -9.06 11.84
C LEU A 190 5.68 -7.65 11.23
N ILE A 191 4.87 -7.44 10.20
CA ILE A 191 4.60 -6.11 9.64
C ILE A 191 3.98 -5.22 10.72
N ALA A 192 4.59 -4.07 11.00
CA ALA A 192 4.12 -3.14 12.01
C ALA A 192 4.17 -1.71 11.49
N THR A 193 3.15 -0.90 11.82
CA THR A 193 3.16 0.53 11.54
C THR A 193 4.13 1.24 12.48
N LYS A 194 5.14 1.90 11.92
CA LYS A 194 6.12 2.71 12.67
C LYS A 194 5.58 4.09 13.00
N ARG A 195 4.86 4.69 12.05
CA ARG A 195 4.22 6.00 12.21
C ARG A 195 3.14 6.20 11.17
N TYR A 196 2.24 7.13 11.44
CA TYR A 196 1.16 7.50 10.54
C TYR A 196 0.85 9.00 10.66
N LYS A 197 0.30 9.58 9.59
CA LYS A 197 -0.21 10.95 9.55
C LYS A 197 -1.42 11.03 8.63
N ARG A 198 -2.31 11.97 8.91
CA ARG A 198 -3.51 12.22 8.10
C ARG A 198 -3.49 13.62 7.53
N TYR A 199 -3.73 13.75 6.22
CA TYR A 199 -3.67 15.00 5.50
C TYR A 199 -4.99 15.29 4.78
N ALA A 200 -5.46 16.54 4.85
CA ALA A 200 -6.55 17.02 4.02
C ALA A 200 -6.06 18.15 3.11
N LEU A 201 -6.25 17.96 1.80
CA LEU A 201 -5.95 18.99 0.81
C LEU A 201 -7.11 20.00 0.76
N TYR A 202 -6.80 21.29 0.83
CA TYR A 202 -7.79 22.37 0.75
C TYR A 202 -7.37 23.47 -0.22
N ARG A 203 -8.34 24.27 -0.66
CA ARG A 203 -8.10 25.49 -1.46
C ARG A 203 -8.74 26.67 -0.75
N GLU A 204 -8.08 27.81 -0.82
CA GLU A 204 -8.67 29.09 -0.47
C GLU A 204 -9.50 29.58 -1.66
N GLN A 205 -10.66 30.17 -1.35
CA GLN A 205 -11.57 30.74 -2.34
C GLN A 205 -11.10 32.13 -2.75
#